data_AF-A0A7K9TN91-F1
#
_entry.id   AF-A0A7K9TN91-F1
#
_cell.length_a   1.000
_cell.length_b   1.000
_cell.length_c   1.000
_cell.angle_alpha   90.00
_cell.angle_beta   90.00
_cell.angle_gamma   90.00
#
_symmetry.space_group_name_H-M   'P 1'
#
loop_
_entity.id
_entity.type
_entity.pdbx_description
1 polymer ?
#
loop_
_entity_poly.entity_id
_entity_poly.type
_entity_poly.pdbx_seq_one_letter_code
_entity_poly.pdbx_strand_id
1 'polypeptide(L)'
;QIQDFLEPGSVDFDTALVLANAVYFKGIWKKAFKEEHTREVTFKVTKQESRPVKMMCQNSTFKVAAVAAEKIKILELPYISGELSMLVLLPDDFSGLEQLENKISFEKLAEWTSPTVMEKKRVKVYLPRMKIEEKY
;
A
#
# COMPACT_ATOMS: atom_id res chain seq x y z
N GLN A 1 5.17 16.56 5.11
CA GLN A 1 4.88 17.45 6.26
C GLN A 1 3.44 17.86 6.11
N ILE A 2 2.63 17.74 7.16
CA ILE A 2 1.23 18.12 7.14
C ILE A 2 1.16 19.60 7.51
N GLN A 3 0.49 20.40 6.68
CA GLN A 3 0.26 21.84 6.90
C GLN A 3 -1.25 22.08 6.78
N ASP A 4 -1.73 23.19 7.36
CA ASP A 4 -3.12 23.65 7.23
C ASP A 4 -4.17 22.59 7.67
N PHE A 5 -3.92 21.99 8.84
CA PHE A 5 -4.77 20.94 9.41
C PHE A 5 -6.20 21.43 9.67
N LEU A 6 -6.37 22.65 10.19
CA LEU A 6 -7.67 23.29 10.40
C LEU A 6 -7.90 24.33 9.31
N GLU A 7 -9.06 24.27 8.66
CA GLU A 7 -9.41 25.24 7.63
C GLU A 7 -9.85 26.56 8.28
N PRO A 8 -9.61 27.71 7.64
CA PRO A 8 -10.12 28.98 8.14
C PRO A 8 -11.65 28.91 8.35
N GLY A 9 -12.11 29.27 9.55
CA GLY A 9 -13.53 29.18 9.92
C GLY A 9 -13.98 27.82 10.49
N SER A 10 -13.09 26.83 10.61
CA SER A 10 -13.40 25.56 11.28
C SER A 10 -13.47 25.65 12.82
N VAL A 11 -13.10 26.80 13.38
CA VAL A 11 -13.16 27.10 14.83
C VAL A 11 -13.72 28.51 14.99
N ASP A 12 -14.68 28.66 15.90
CA ASP A 12 -15.36 29.91 16.24
C ASP A 12 -15.53 30.06 17.77
N PHE A 13 -16.24 31.10 18.19
CA PHE A 13 -16.46 31.40 19.61
C PHE A 13 -17.31 30.36 20.36
N ASP A 14 -18.07 29.53 19.64
CA ASP A 14 -18.91 28.48 20.21
C ASP A 14 -18.21 27.10 20.23
N THR A 15 -17.01 27.01 19.66
CA THR A 15 -16.22 25.77 19.61
C THR A 15 -15.70 25.39 21.00
N ALA A 16 -16.31 24.38 21.60
CA ALA A 16 -15.93 23.92 22.95
C ALA A 16 -14.67 23.05 22.99
N LEU A 17 -14.41 22.23 21.96
CA LEU A 17 -13.25 21.31 21.89
C LEU A 17 -12.93 20.93 20.44
N VAL A 18 -11.63 20.82 20.13
CA VAL A 18 -11.13 20.28 18.86
C VAL A 18 -10.29 19.03 19.12
N LEU A 19 -10.58 17.94 18.40
CA LEU A 19 -9.74 16.75 18.36
C LEU A 19 -9.01 16.69 17.02
N ALA A 20 -7.68 16.79 17.05
CA ALA A 20 -6.83 16.73 15.88
C ALA A 20 -5.88 15.53 15.99
N ASN A 21 -5.78 14.74 14.92
CA ASN A 21 -4.82 13.64 14.81
C ASN A 21 -4.14 13.68 13.43
N ALA A 22 -2.81 13.64 13.42
CA ALA A 22 -2.01 13.69 12.21
C ALA A 22 -0.94 12.61 12.25
N VAL A 23 -0.93 11.73 11.25
CA VAL A 23 0.03 10.63 11.14
C VAL A 23 0.86 10.80 9.88
N TYR A 24 2.18 10.88 10.03
CA TYR A 24 3.13 10.89 8.92
C TYR A 24 4.03 9.67 9.00
N PHE A 25 4.08 8.89 7.93
CA PHE A 25 4.91 7.70 7.87
C PHE A 25 5.88 7.76 6.69
N LYS A 26 7.19 7.66 6.99
CA LYS A 26 8.26 7.53 6.00
C LYS A 26 9.25 6.46 6.46
N GLY A 27 8.96 5.21 6.13
CA GLY A 27 9.84 4.08 6.42
C GLY A 27 10.93 3.88 5.36
N ILE A 28 12.06 3.32 5.80
CA ILE A 28 13.15 2.88 4.91
C ILE A 28 13.02 1.37 4.69
N TRP A 29 12.90 0.93 3.44
CA TRP A 29 12.80 -0.49 3.09
C TRP A 29 14.03 -1.26 3.58
N LYS A 30 13.82 -2.45 4.14
CA LYS A 30 14.92 -3.39 4.48
C LYS A 30 15.72 -3.78 3.24
N LYS A 31 15.03 -3.88 2.10
CA LYS A 31 15.62 -4.12 0.78
C LYS A 31 15.23 -2.96 -0.13
N ALA A 32 16.11 -1.98 -0.23
CA ALA A 32 15.85 -0.76 -1.00
C ALA A 32 15.70 -1.04 -2.50
N PHE A 33 14.80 -0.30 -3.13
CA PHE A 33 14.75 -0.20 -4.58
C PHE A 33 15.84 0.76 -5.04
N LYS A 34 16.68 0.33 -5.99
CA LYS A 34 17.68 1.22 -6.57
C LYS A 34 17.03 2.24 -7.49
N GLU A 35 17.42 3.50 -7.39
CA GLU A 35 16.85 4.57 -8.22
C GLU A 35 17.14 4.34 -9.71
N GLU A 36 18.30 3.77 -10.06
CA GLU A 36 18.68 3.41 -11.44
C GLU A 36 17.73 2.40 -12.11
N HIS A 37 16.96 1.64 -11.32
CA HIS A 37 15.97 0.69 -11.82
C HIS A 37 14.54 1.27 -11.89
N THR A 38 14.35 2.50 -11.42
CA THR A 38 13.04 3.17 -11.48
C THR A 38 12.83 3.73 -12.87
N ARG A 39 11.69 3.40 -13.49
CA ARG A 39 11.35 3.81 -14.86
C ARG A 39 9.93 4.30 -14.94
N GLU A 40 9.63 5.08 -15.97
CA GLU A 40 8.26 5.45 -16.27
C GLU A 40 7.53 4.26 -16.90
N VAL A 41 6.39 3.88 -16.30
CA VAL A 41 5.55 2.76 -16.76
C VAL A 41 4.10 3.19 -16.70
N THR A 42 3.31 2.76 -17.67
CA THR A 42 1.87 2.99 -17.70
C THR A 42 1.18 2.20 -16.59
N PHE A 43 0.52 2.90 -15.67
CA PHE A 43 -0.34 2.33 -14.63
C PHE A 43 -1.80 2.46 -15.05
N LYS A 44 -2.56 1.36 -14.96
CA LYS A 44 -3.98 1.33 -15.27
C LYS A 44 -4.75 1.76 -14.02
N VAL A 45 -5.47 2.88 -14.11
CA VAL A 45 -6.28 3.43 -13.00
C VAL A 45 -7.72 2.94 -13.10
N THR A 46 -8.24 2.82 -14.33
CA THR A 46 -9.51 2.15 -14.66
C THR A 46 -9.34 1.29 -15.92
N LYS A 47 -10.40 0.63 -16.42
CA LYS A 47 -10.35 -0.09 -17.71
C LYS A 47 -10.08 0.84 -18.89
N GLN A 48 -10.49 2.10 -18.77
CA GLN A 48 -10.38 3.12 -19.81
C GLN A 48 -9.26 4.14 -19.54
N GLU A 49 -8.86 4.29 -18.28
CA GLU A 49 -7.90 5.31 -17.86
C GLU A 49 -6.55 4.69 -17.47
N SER A 50 -5.48 5.27 -18.01
CA SER A 50 -4.12 4.92 -17.64
C SER A 50 -3.26 6.17 -17.55
N ARG A 51 -2.30 6.17 -16.63
CA ARG A 51 -1.39 7.29 -16.39
C ARG A 51 0.05 6.80 -16.26
N PRO A 52 1.05 7.54 -16.76
CA PRO A 52 2.45 7.20 -16.52
C PRO A 52 2.79 7.39 -15.03
N VAL A 53 3.50 6.43 -14.43
CA VAL A 53 4.00 6.52 -13.06
C VAL A 53 5.47 6.12 -13.00
N LYS A 54 6.19 6.62 -11.99
CA LYS A 54 7.55 6.12 -11.68
C LYS A 54 7.43 4.76 -10.98
N MET A 55 7.73 3.70 -11.70
CA MET A 55 7.68 2.32 -11.24
C MET A 55 9.05 1.87 -10.73
N MET A 56 9.14 1.62 -9.42
CA MET A 56 10.33 1.07 -8.79
C MET A 56 10.40 -0.44 -9.07
N CYS A 57 11.60 -0.95 -9.32
CA CYS A 57 11.81 -2.36 -9.70
C CYS A 57 12.93 -3.02 -8.88
N GLN A 58 12.71 -4.24 -8.40
CA GLN A 58 13.78 -5.08 -7.84
C GLN A 58 13.50 -6.57 -7.99
N ASN A 59 14.53 -7.40 -7.89
CA ASN A 59 14.41 -8.86 -7.86
C ASN A 59 15.05 -9.38 -6.59
N SER A 60 14.25 -9.86 -5.63
CA SER A 60 14.76 -10.36 -4.36
C SER A 60 13.79 -11.37 -3.74
N THR A 61 14.21 -11.97 -2.62
CA THR A 61 13.37 -12.86 -1.82
C THR A 61 12.46 -12.06 -0.91
N PHE A 62 11.15 -12.23 -1.06
CA PHE A 62 10.11 -11.65 -0.20
C PHE A 62 9.15 -12.75 0.26
N LYS A 63 8.38 -12.49 1.32
CA LYS A 63 7.24 -13.36 1.62
C LYS A 63 6.08 -12.96 0.72
N VAL A 64 5.47 -13.96 0.11
CA VAL A 64 4.34 -13.79 -0.80
C VAL A 64 3.31 -14.88 -0.57
N ALA A 65 2.05 -14.57 -0.87
CA ALA A 65 0.98 -15.55 -0.94
C ALA A 65 0.20 -15.37 -2.25
N ALA A 66 -0.39 -16.46 -2.72
CA ALA A 66 -1.39 -16.44 -3.78
C ALA A 66 -2.65 -17.12 -3.25
N VAL A 67 -3.72 -16.35 -3.05
CA VAL A 67 -4.98 -16.85 -2.51
C VAL A 67 -5.91 -17.10 -3.69
N ALA A 68 -5.82 -18.30 -4.27
CA ALA A 68 -6.54 -18.65 -5.49
C ALA A 68 -8.06 -18.49 -5.39
N ALA A 69 -8.64 -18.81 -4.22
CA ALA A 69 -10.07 -18.67 -3.97
C ALA A 69 -10.58 -17.22 -4.11
N GLU A 70 -9.71 -16.24 -3.82
CA GLU A 70 -10.04 -14.81 -3.88
C GLU A 70 -9.38 -14.12 -5.08
N LYS A 71 -8.60 -14.84 -5.88
CA LYS A 71 -7.83 -14.32 -7.04
C LYS A 71 -6.96 -13.12 -6.68
N ILE A 72 -6.25 -13.22 -5.54
CA ILE A 72 -5.33 -12.17 -5.08
C ILE A 72 -3.92 -12.72 -4.87
N LYS A 73 -2.95 -11.83 -5.05
CA LYS A 73 -1.56 -12.00 -4.64
C LYS A 73 -1.24 -11.05 -3.50
N ILE A 74 -0.48 -11.52 -2.53
CA ILE A 74 -0.04 -10.72 -1.38
C ILE A 74 1.47 -10.67 -1.38
N LEU A 75 2.03 -9.50 -1.12
CA LEU A 75 3.46 -9.25 -0.97
C LEU A 75 3.74 -8.53 0.35
N GLU A 76 4.69 -9.03 1.14
CA GLU A 76 5.19 -8.36 2.35
C GLU A 76 6.53 -7.69 2.08
N LEU A 77 6.58 -6.37 2.27
CA LEU A 77 7.76 -5.52 2.14
C LEU A 77 8.20 -5.01 3.52
N PRO A 78 9.21 -5.62 4.15
CA PRO A 78 9.67 -5.21 5.47
C PRO A 78 10.48 -3.90 5.43
N TYR A 79 10.35 -3.09 6.48
CA TYR A 79 11.20 -1.92 6.75
C TYR A 79 12.47 -2.33 7.52
N ILE A 80 13.46 -1.43 7.62
CA ILE A 80 14.83 -1.73 8.06
C ILE A 80 14.93 -2.37 9.46
N SER A 81 14.08 -1.98 10.42
CA SER A 81 14.04 -2.60 11.75
C SER A 81 13.40 -3.99 11.76
N GLY A 82 12.59 -4.32 10.74
CA GLY A 82 11.82 -5.56 10.67
C GLY A 82 10.58 -5.58 11.57
N GLU A 83 10.33 -4.53 12.35
CA GLU A 83 9.15 -4.40 13.22
C GLU A 83 7.89 -4.00 12.43
N LEU A 84 8.09 -3.34 11.30
CA LEU A 84 7.04 -2.90 10.40
C LEU A 84 7.23 -3.50 9.01
N SER A 85 6.12 -3.79 8.35
CA SER A 85 6.07 -4.21 6.96
C SER A 85 4.86 -3.61 6.26
N MET A 86 5.02 -3.25 5.00
CA MET A 86 3.89 -2.96 4.12
C MET A 86 3.39 -4.28 3.51
N LEU A 87 2.08 -4.50 3.56
CA LEU A 87 1.41 -5.55 2.81
C LEU A 87 0.77 -4.95 1.57
N VAL A 88 1.04 -5.54 0.40
CA VAL A 88 0.43 -5.17 -0.86
C VAL A 88 -0.46 -6.32 -1.30
N LEU A 89 -1.78 -6.08 -1.31
CA LEU A 89 -2.78 -7.01 -1.82
C LEU A 89 -3.13 -6.58 -3.25
N LEU A 90 -2.86 -7.46 -4.20
CA LEU A 90 -3.04 -7.19 -5.62
C LEU A 90 -4.01 -8.22 -6.22
N PRO A 91 -5.22 -7.80 -6.62
CA PRO A 91 -6.12 -8.64 -7.40
C PRO A 91 -5.51 -9.06 -8.74
N ASP A 92 -5.81 -10.27 -9.19
CA ASP A 92 -5.37 -10.77 -10.51
C ASP A 92 -6.07 -10.02 -11.65
N ASP A 93 -7.32 -9.63 -11.43
CA ASP A 93 -8.16 -8.95 -12.41
C ASP A 93 -8.32 -7.45 -12.05
N PHE A 94 -8.38 -6.62 -13.08
CA PHE A 94 -8.52 -5.17 -12.93
C PHE A 94 -9.76 -4.74 -12.12
N SER A 95 -10.89 -5.41 -12.33
CA SER A 95 -12.14 -5.17 -11.58
C SER A 95 -12.21 -5.92 -10.25
N GLY A 96 -11.13 -6.58 -9.83
CA GLY A 96 -11.10 -7.38 -8.61
C GLY A 96 -10.99 -6.55 -7.33
N LEU A 97 -10.61 -5.27 -7.42
CA LEU A 97 -10.40 -4.42 -6.25
C LEU A 97 -11.70 -4.20 -5.45
N GLU A 98 -12.80 -3.85 -6.12
CA GLU A 98 -14.10 -3.65 -5.46
C GLU A 98 -14.59 -4.93 -4.76
N GLN A 99 -14.36 -6.10 -5.36
CA GLN A 99 -14.72 -7.38 -4.73
C GLN A 99 -13.84 -7.68 -3.52
N LEU A 100 -12.54 -7.35 -3.59
CA LEU A 100 -11.63 -7.50 -2.48
C LEU A 100 -12.01 -6.58 -1.32
N GLU A 101 -12.31 -5.31 -1.58
CA GLU A 101 -12.72 -4.33 -0.57
C GLU A 101 -14.01 -4.75 0.16
N ASN A 102 -14.98 -5.31 -0.56
CA ASN A 102 -16.23 -5.80 0.06
C ASN A 102 -16.04 -7.09 0.87
N LYS A 103 -14.96 -7.85 0.59
CA LYS A 103 -14.69 -9.14 1.24
C LYS A 103 -13.66 -9.06 2.34
N ILE A 104 -12.83 -8.01 2.39
CA ILE A 104 -11.73 -7.93 3.34
C ILE A 104 -12.29 -7.75 4.75
N SER A 105 -11.85 -8.60 5.66
CA SER A 105 -12.13 -8.52 7.09
C SER A 105 -10.86 -8.78 7.86
N PHE A 106 -10.88 -8.51 9.17
CA PHE A 106 -9.73 -8.81 10.03
C PHE A 106 -9.37 -10.30 9.98
N GLU A 107 -10.36 -11.18 10.06
CA GLU A 107 -10.18 -12.63 10.08
C GLU A 107 -9.56 -13.12 8.77
N LYS A 108 -10.09 -12.66 7.62
CA LYS A 108 -9.57 -12.99 6.30
C LYS A 108 -8.16 -12.47 6.09
N LEU A 109 -7.89 -11.24 6.49
CA LEU A 109 -6.54 -10.68 6.38
C LEU A 109 -5.55 -11.48 7.23
N ALA A 110 -5.91 -11.84 8.46
CA ALA A 110 -5.08 -12.66 9.34
C ALA A 110 -4.83 -14.06 8.76
N GLU A 111 -5.85 -14.67 8.15
CA GLU A 111 -5.74 -15.96 7.46
C GLU A 111 -4.78 -15.87 6.27
N TRP A 112 -5.00 -14.92 5.36
CA TRP A 112 -4.22 -14.78 4.12
C TRP A 112 -2.76 -14.38 4.37
N THR A 113 -2.49 -13.71 5.49
CA THR A 113 -1.15 -13.24 5.88
C THR A 113 -0.49 -14.15 6.93
N SER A 114 -1.12 -15.28 7.26
CA SER A 114 -0.59 -16.22 8.25
C SER A 114 0.75 -16.82 7.82
N PRO A 115 1.62 -17.21 8.78
CA PRO A 115 2.91 -17.83 8.46
C PRO A 115 2.82 -19.14 7.66
N THR A 116 1.68 -19.82 7.69
CA THR A 116 1.43 -21.05 6.92
C THR A 116 1.08 -20.78 5.46
N VAL A 117 0.53 -19.59 5.16
CA VAL A 117 0.12 -19.19 3.79
C VAL A 117 1.23 -18.39 3.10
N MET A 118 1.96 -17.56 3.85
CA MET A 118 3.00 -16.68 3.31
C MET A 118 4.35 -17.41 3.15
N GLU A 119 4.80 -17.56 1.92
CA GLU A 119 6.03 -18.28 1.59
C GLU A 119 7.14 -17.34 1.12
N LYS A 120 8.39 -17.59 1.54
CA LYS A 120 9.56 -16.86 1.04
C LYS A 120 9.91 -17.31 -0.37
N LYS A 121 9.72 -16.44 -1.36
CA LYS A 121 10.05 -16.71 -2.77
C LYS A 121 10.87 -15.59 -3.38
N ARG A 122 11.75 -15.93 -4.32
CA ARG A 122 12.46 -14.95 -5.15
C ARG A 122 11.50 -14.44 -6.22
N VAL A 123 11.16 -13.16 -6.17
CA VAL A 123 10.17 -12.52 -7.05
C VAL A 123 10.71 -11.20 -7.61
N LYS A 124 10.26 -10.86 -8.82
CA LYS A 124 10.42 -9.51 -9.37
C LYS A 124 9.27 -8.65 -8.87
N VAL A 125 9.59 -7.58 -8.15
CA VAL A 125 8.62 -6.63 -7.60
C VAL A 125 8.65 -5.37 -8.45
N TYR A 126 7.46 -4.93 -8.87
CA TYR A 126 7.19 -3.65 -9.51
C TYR A 126 6.22 -2.90 -8.61
N LEU A 127 6.65 -1.76 -8.06
CA LEU A 127 5.85 -0.98 -7.13
C LEU A 127 5.90 0.50 -7.53
N PRO A 128 4.77 1.19 -7.74
CA PRO A 128 4.78 2.60 -8.04
C PRO A 128 5.39 3.39 -6.87
N ARG A 129 6.13 4.46 -7.16
CA ARG A 129 6.54 5.42 -6.14
C ARG A 129 5.30 6.21 -5.73
N MET A 130 4.91 6.12 -4.46
CA MET A 130 3.66 6.68 -3.96
C MET A 130 3.90 7.81 -2.96
N LYS A 131 3.02 8.80 -3.00
CA LYS A 131 2.80 9.80 -1.95
C LYS A 131 1.28 9.89 -1.79
N ILE A 132 0.78 9.46 -0.63
CA ILE A 132 -0.66 9.50 -0.31
C ILE A 132 -0.83 10.49 0.83
N GLU A 133 -1.74 11.45 0.65
CA GLU A 133 -2.10 12.47 1.63
C GLU A 133 -3.63 12.54 1.63
N GLU A 134 -4.25 12.26 2.78
CA GLU A 134 -5.70 12.28 2.96
C GLU A 134 -6.02 13.06 4.24
N LYS A 135 -7.13 13.78 4.24
CA LYS A 135 -7.66 14.54 5.38
C LYS A 135 -9.13 14.13 5.54
N TYR A 136 -9.49 13.73 6.77
CA TYR A 136 -10.83 13.27 7.14
C TYR A 136 -11.41 14.15 8.23
#